data_AF-A0A944BMU9-F1
#
_entry.id   AF-A0A944BMU9-F1
#
_cell.length_a   1.000
_cell.length_b   1.000
_cell.length_c   1.000
_cell.angle_alpha   90.00
_cell.angle_beta   90.00
_cell.angle_gamma   90.00
#
_symmetry.space_group_name_H-M   'P 1'
#
loop_
_entity.id
_entity.type
_entity.pdbx_description
1 polymer ?
#
loop_
_entity_poly.entity_id
_entity_poly.type
_entity_poly.pdbx_seq_one_letter_code
_entity_poly.pdbx_strand_id
1 'polypeptide(L)'
;MNSQDIIREKKELVALKKAKLKECKANKRYHKEEYRAYKKKIKADRKAIKEEYDQKIDELVLKTEEAIGEIKVKEKDLTPEEIALLRKSNRLPFYLRSEEIFNSVTHIVGGGIGVISLIVSILCCCFFKQGNVTALLSMIVFSLTMIALYTISAVYHGLYVNRGKRVLQVLDHCTIYLLIAGTYTPYVLLSLSSIAPYHYVFLGGIYLLSILGIVLNATMMRKMVVKVISMILYILIGWSVLPFYPLLVESLTLTGTWILIGGGISYTVGSILYGIGSKKKYFHSIFHLFVL
;
A
#
# COMPACT_ATOMS: atom_id res chain seq x y z
N MET A 1 17.21 -75.52 15.89
CA MET A 1 16.96 -74.67 14.71
C MET A 1 18.29 -74.46 13.99
N ASN A 2 18.38 -74.75 12.69
CA ASN A 2 19.62 -74.55 11.92
C ASN A 2 19.82 -73.04 11.63
N SER A 3 21.07 -72.59 11.53
CA SER A 3 21.47 -71.23 11.14
C SER A 3 20.71 -70.71 9.89
N GLN A 4 20.42 -71.57 8.91
CA GLN A 4 19.66 -71.18 7.71
C GLN A 4 18.20 -70.81 8.02
N ASP A 5 17.55 -71.49 8.96
CA ASP A 5 16.17 -71.21 9.35
C ASP A 5 16.06 -69.85 10.07
N ILE A 6 17.05 -69.55 10.94
CA ILE A 6 17.15 -68.26 11.65
C ILE A 6 17.33 -67.10 10.65
N ILE A 7 18.12 -67.30 9.59
CA ILE A 7 18.33 -66.28 8.55
C ILE A 7 17.05 -66.04 7.75
N ARG A 8 16.30 -67.10 7.41
CA ARG A 8 15.02 -66.99 6.71
C ARG A 8 14.00 -66.21 7.54
N GLU A 9 13.83 -66.60 8.80
CA GLU A 9 12.91 -65.95 9.74
C GLU A 9 13.26 -64.46 9.95
N LYS A 10 14.55 -64.13 10.09
CA LYS A 10 15.00 -62.72 10.16
C LYS A 10 14.66 -61.94 8.90
N LYS A 11 14.81 -62.52 7.70
CA LYS A 11 14.46 -61.86 6.44
C LYS A 11 12.95 -61.60 6.35
N GLU A 12 12.12 -62.55 6.77
CA GLU A 12 10.66 -62.42 6.83
C GLU A 12 10.23 -61.32 7.81
N LEU A 13 10.82 -61.30 9.02
CA LEU A 13 10.58 -60.24 10.01
C LEU A 13 10.97 -58.85 9.49
N VAL A 14 12.10 -58.73 8.81
CA VAL A 14 12.53 -57.46 8.19
C VAL A 14 11.59 -57.03 7.07
N ALA A 15 11.14 -57.97 6.23
CA ALA A 15 10.17 -57.70 5.17
C ALA A 15 8.82 -57.23 5.74
N LEU A 16 8.33 -57.90 6.78
CA LEU A 16 7.10 -57.54 7.49
C LEU A 16 7.22 -56.15 8.12
N LYS A 17 8.35 -55.84 8.76
CA LYS A 17 8.59 -54.53 9.38
C LYS A 17 8.66 -53.41 8.34
N LYS A 18 9.26 -53.67 7.17
CA LYS A 18 9.27 -52.73 6.03
C LYS A 18 7.87 -52.51 5.46
N ALA A 19 7.07 -53.56 5.33
CA ALA A 19 5.68 -53.47 4.87
C ALA A 19 4.83 -52.62 5.82
N LYS A 20 4.86 -52.91 7.13
CA LYS A 20 4.17 -52.12 8.17
C LYS A 20 4.63 -50.66 8.20
N LEU A 21 5.94 -50.40 8.01
CA LEU A 21 6.46 -49.04 7.93
C LEU A 21 5.95 -48.29 6.69
N LYS A 22 5.86 -48.98 5.54
CA LYS A 22 5.33 -48.39 4.30
C LYS A 22 3.85 -48.04 4.44
N GLU A 23 3.06 -48.92 5.04
CA GLU A 23 1.65 -48.70 5.38
C GLU A 23 1.48 -47.51 6.33
N CYS A 24 2.24 -47.46 7.43
CA CYS A 24 2.21 -46.34 8.38
C CYS A 24 2.56 -45.00 7.70
N LYS A 25 3.56 -44.98 6.81
CA LYS A 25 3.91 -43.79 6.03
C LYS A 25 2.81 -43.36 5.06
N ALA A 26 2.16 -44.32 4.39
CA ALA A 26 1.04 -44.06 3.50
C ALA A 26 -0.15 -43.47 4.27
N ASN A 27 -0.49 -44.04 5.43
CA ASN A 27 -1.60 -43.58 6.26
C ASN A 27 -1.34 -42.17 6.84
N LYS A 28 -0.10 -41.90 7.27
CA LYS A 28 0.33 -40.55 7.68
C LYS A 28 0.22 -39.53 6.55
N ARG A 29 0.54 -39.93 5.31
CA ARG A 29 0.40 -39.06 4.13
C ARG A 29 -1.07 -38.79 3.81
N TYR A 30 -1.91 -39.82 3.84
CA TYR A 30 -3.36 -39.72 3.63
C TYR A 30 -3.99 -38.70 4.58
N HIS A 31 -3.82 -38.87 5.90
CA HIS A 31 -4.37 -37.92 6.88
C HIS A 31 -3.81 -36.50 6.75
N LYS A 32 -2.54 -36.35 6.31
CA LYS A 32 -1.96 -35.02 6.05
C LYS A 32 -2.61 -34.33 4.85
N GLU A 33 -2.92 -35.07 3.79
CA GLU A 33 -3.60 -34.56 2.60
C GLU A 33 -5.08 -34.23 2.91
N GLU A 34 -5.76 -35.11 3.64
CA GLU A 34 -7.12 -34.91 4.12
C GLU A 34 -7.25 -33.66 5.02
N TYR A 35 -6.35 -33.50 6.00
CA TYR A 35 -6.31 -32.31 6.86
C TYR A 35 -6.04 -31.02 6.07
N ARG A 36 -5.18 -31.06 5.03
CA ARG A 36 -4.93 -29.91 4.15
C ARG A 36 -6.19 -29.55 3.35
N ALA A 37 -6.92 -30.53 2.82
CA ALA A 37 -8.17 -30.32 2.11
C ALA A 37 -9.24 -29.72 3.03
N TYR A 38 -9.39 -30.27 4.23
CA TYR A 38 -10.31 -29.76 5.25
C TYR A 38 -9.99 -28.32 5.65
N LYS A 39 -8.72 -27.99 5.92
CA LYS A 39 -8.29 -26.62 6.23
C LYS A 39 -8.56 -25.64 5.08
N LYS A 40 -8.39 -26.07 3.82
CA LYS A 40 -8.69 -25.26 2.64
C LYS A 40 -10.20 -24.97 2.54
N LYS A 41 -11.03 -25.98 2.80
CA LYS A 41 -12.50 -25.87 2.84
C LYS A 41 -12.96 -24.88 3.91
N ILE A 42 -12.53 -25.04 5.18
CA ILE A 42 -12.84 -24.08 6.26
C ILE A 42 -12.45 -22.65 5.90
N LYS A 43 -11.28 -22.45 5.29
CA LYS A 43 -10.82 -21.11 4.91
C LYS A 43 -11.70 -20.50 3.82
N ALA A 44 -12.16 -21.30 2.86
CA ALA A 44 -13.09 -20.87 1.82
C ALA A 44 -14.47 -20.55 2.41
N ASP A 45 -15.00 -21.42 3.26
CA ASP A 45 -16.31 -21.23 3.90
C ASP A 45 -16.31 -19.99 4.79
N ARG A 46 -15.27 -19.78 5.62
CA ARG A 46 -15.11 -18.54 6.40
C ARG A 46 -15.07 -17.29 5.52
N LYS A 47 -14.43 -17.37 4.36
CA LYS A 47 -14.34 -16.24 3.43
C LYS A 47 -15.70 -15.93 2.81
N ALA A 48 -16.43 -16.96 2.37
CA ALA A 48 -17.76 -16.83 1.79
C ALA A 48 -18.76 -16.26 2.81
N ILE A 49 -18.79 -16.80 4.03
CA ILE A 49 -19.64 -16.30 5.13
C ILE A 49 -19.34 -14.83 5.42
N LYS A 50 -18.04 -14.46 5.45
CA LYS A 50 -17.65 -13.07 5.69
C LYS A 50 -18.12 -12.15 4.56
N GLU A 51 -17.98 -12.56 3.31
CA GLU A 51 -18.44 -11.78 2.15
C GLU A 51 -19.96 -11.60 2.16
N GLU A 52 -20.73 -12.65 2.46
CA GLU A 52 -22.20 -12.56 2.60
C GLU A 52 -22.61 -11.62 3.74
N TYR A 53 -21.93 -11.73 4.89
CA TYR A 53 -22.20 -10.87 6.05
C TYR A 53 -21.86 -9.40 5.76
N ASP A 54 -20.71 -9.14 5.11
CA ASP A 54 -20.29 -7.79 4.72
C ASP A 54 -21.28 -7.15 3.72
N GLN A 55 -21.88 -7.95 2.82
CA GLN A 55 -22.94 -7.51 1.89
C GLN A 55 -24.25 -7.18 2.62
N LYS A 56 -24.70 -8.04 3.54
CA LYS A 56 -25.90 -7.79 4.36
C LYS A 56 -25.76 -6.53 5.21
N ILE A 57 -24.57 -6.28 5.76
CA ILE A 57 -24.30 -5.03 6.47
C ILE A 57 -24.40 -3.82 5.54
N ASP A 58 -23.83 -3.88 4.33
CA ASP A 58 -23.95 -2.77 3.37
C ASP A 58 -25.41 -2.47 3.04
N GLU A 59 -26.22 -3.50 2.80
CA GLU A 59 -27.65 -3.35 2.51
C GLU A 59 -28.42 -2.74 3.70
N LEU A 60 -28.18 -3.23 4.92
CA LEU A 60 -28.81 -2.72 6.13
C LEU A 60 -28.41 -1.28 6.41
N VAL A 61 -27.13 -0.93 6.22
CA VAL A 61 -26.65 0.45 6.35
C VAL A 61 -27.36 1.35 5.34
N LEU A 62 -27.53 0.91 4.10
CA LEU A 62 -28.21 1.69 3.07
C LEU A 62 -29.68 1.96 3.42
N LYS A 63 -30.42 0.92 3.85
CA LYS A 63 -31.80 1.04 4.34
C LYS A 63 -31.93 1.93 5.57
N THR A 64 -30.96 1.84 6.48
CA THR A 64 -30.93 2.66 7.70
C THR A 64 -30.64 4.12 7.38
N GLU A 65 -29.72 4.40 6.46
CA GLU A 65 -29.44 5.76 5.96
C GLU A 65 -30.69 6.37 5.28
N GLU A 66 -31.48 5.57 4.55
CA GLU A 66 -32.75 6.00 3.96
C GLU A 66 -33.83 6.29 5.02
N ALA A 67 -33.93 5.45 6.06
CA ALA A 67 -34.97 5.55 7.08
C ALA A 67 -34.74 6.66 8.11
N ILE A 68 -33.49 6.91 8.51
CA ILE A 68 -33.16 7.88 9.58
C ILE A 68 -33.13 9.33 9.06
N GLY A 69 -32.97 9.53 7.75
CA GLY A 69 -32.64 10.85 7.21
C GLY A 69 -31.29 11.37 7.73
N GLU A 70 -30.87 12.58 7.33
CA GLU A 70 -29.59 13.17 7.78
C GLU A 70 -29.64 13.61 9.27
N ILE A 71 -29.77 12.69 10.21
CA ILE A 71 -29.47 12.99 11.63
C ILE A 71 -27.94 13.14 11.74
N LYS A 72 -27.46 14.38 11.66
CA LYS A 72 -26.04 14.74 11.83
C LYS A 72 -25.68 14.72 13.30
N VAL A 73 -25.31 13.55 13.82
CA VAL A 73 -24.64 13.47 15.13
C VAL A 73 -23.24 14.06 14.97
N LYS A 74 -22.93 15.12 15.73
CA LYS A 74 -21.62 15.77 15.66
C LYS A 74 -20.60 14.93 16.44
N GLU A 75 -19.50 14.53 15.81
CA GLU A 75 -18.44 13.70 16.41
C GLU A 75 -17.89 14.26 17.72
N LYS A 76 -17.96 15.58 17.93
CA LYS A 76 -17.52 16.25 19.16
C LYS A 76 -18.37 15.90 20.40
N ASP A 77 -19.62 15.48 20.19
CA ASP A 77 -20.60 15.23 21.25
C ASP A 77 -20.69 13.73 21.60
N LEU A 78 -19.88 12.89 20.93
CA LEU A 78 -19.84 11.43 21.07
C LEU A 78 -18.70 11.00 22.00
N THR A 79 -18.94 9.95 22.77
CA THR A 79 -17.92 9.26 23.57
C THR A 79 -16.92 8.52 22.64
N PRO A 80 -15.69 8.21 23.11
CA PRO A 80 -14.70 7.48 22.31
C PRO A 80 -15.20 6.13 21.77
N GLU A 81 -16.06 5.44 22.51
CA GLU A 81 -16.67 4.18 22.10
C GLU A 81 -17.67 4.38 20.96
N GLU A 82 -18.52 5.41 21.06
CA GLU A 82 -19.47 5.74 20.00
C GLU A 82 -18.77 6.24 18.73
N ILE A 83 -17.68 7.00 18.85
CA ILE A 83 -16.84 7.38 17.70
C ILE A 83 -16.25 6.12 17.05
N ALA A 84 -15.77 5.16 17.85
CA ALA A 84 -15.25 3.90 17.33
C ALA A 84 -16.33 3.12 16.56
N LEU A 85 -17.56 3.08 17.08
CA LEU A 85 -18.70 2.45 16.40
C LEU A 85 -19.08 3.19 15.11
N LEU A 86 -19.12 4.53 15.13
CA LEU A 86 -19.43 5.37 13.98
C LEU A 86 -18.37 5.22 12.86
N ARG A 87 -17.09 5.14 13.22
CA ARG A 87 -16.01 4.88 12.25
C ARG A 87 -16.13 3.47 11.67
N LYS A 88 -16.41 2.48 12.52
CA LYS A 88 -16.59 1.09 12.09
C LYS A 88 -17.77 0.94 11.13
N SER A 89 -18.92 1.56 11.40
CA SER A 89 -20.09 1.53 10.50
C SER A 89 -19.79 2.19 9.15
N ASN A 90 -18.96 3.24 9.15
CA ASN A 90 -18.50 3.90 7.93
C ASN A 90 -17.29 3.24 7.25
N ARG A 91 -16.82 2.08 7.76
CA ARG A 91 -15.65 1.35 7.28
C ARG A 91 -14.35 2.17 7.29
N LEU A 92 -14.26 3.13 8.21
CA LEU A 92 -13.08 3.97 8.44
C LEU A 92 -12.15 3.33 9.47
N PRO A 93 -10.82 3.52 9.36
CA PRO A 93 -9.88 3.12 10.39
C PRO A 93 -10.12 3.92 11.67
N PHE A 94 -9.75 3.33 12.80
CA PHE A 94 -9.82 4.01 14.09
C PHE A 94 -8.48 4.68 14.40
N TYR A 95 -8.50 6.01 14.47
CA TYR A 95 -7.39 6.84 14.94
C TYR A 95 -7.87 7.77 16.05
N LEU A 96 -7.02 8.04 17.04
CA LEU A 96 -7.30 9.05 18.05
C LEU A 96 -7.40 10.43 17.41
N ARG A 97 -8.15 11.33 18.04
CA ARG A 97 -8.27 12.72 17.58
C ARG A 97 -6.90 13.43 17.50
N SER A 98 -6.01 13.14 18.45
CA SER A 98 -4.63 13.65 18.43
C SER A 98 -3.82 13.13 17.25
N GLU A 99 -3.99 11.86 16.86
CA GLU A 99 -3.34 11.28 15.69
C GLU A 99 -3.85 11.94 14.40
N GLU A 100 -5.17 12.11 14.26
CA GLU A 100 -5.80 12.78 13.10
C GLU A 100 -5.29 14.23 12.96
N ILE A 101 -5.20 14.98 14.06
CA ILE A 101 -4.64 16.34 14.06
C ILE A 101 -3.16 16.31 13.65
N PHE A 102 -2.37 15.40 14.21
CA PHE A 102 -0.95 15.28 13.87
C PHE A 102 -0.74 14.97 12.38
N ASN A 103 -1.51 14.01 11.83
CA ASN A 103 -1.44 13.64 10.42
C ASN A 103 -1.87 14.80 9.52
N SER A 104 -2.91 15.54 9.92
CA SER A 104 -3.37 16.72 9.20
C SER A 104 -2.30 17.81 9.18
N VAL A 105 -1.71 18.15 10.33
CA VAL A 105 -0.66 19.19 10.45
C VAL A 105 0.59 18.83 9.66
N THR A 106 1.10 17.59 9.80
CA THR A 106 2.29 17.14 9.05
C THR A 106 2.08 17.23 7.54
N HIS A 107 0.88 16.91 7.05
CA HIS A 107 0.58 17.00 5.63
C HIS A 107 0.24 18.43 5.17
N ILE A 108 -0.27 19.31 6.03
CA ILE A 108 -0.34 20.75 5.72
C ILE A 108 1.07 21.31 5.48
N VAL A 109 2.03 20.94 6.33
CA VAL A 109 3.45 21.32 6.14
C VAL A 109 3.97 20.77 4.81
N GLY A 110 3.71 19.50 4.50
CA GLY A 110 4.07 18.92 3.20
C GLY A 110 3.46 19.63 2.00
N GLY A 111 2.20 20.08 2.11
CA GLY A 111 1.55 20.90 1.08
C GLY A 111 2.24 22.24 0.88
N GLY A 112 2.66 22.88 1.99
CA GLY A 112 3.48 24.09 1.95
C GLY A 112 4.84 23.88 1.26
N ILE A 113 5.53 22.77 1.57
CA ILE A 113 6.76 22.38 0.87
C ILE A 113 6.50 22.15 -0.62
N GLY A 114 5.36 21.54 -0.98
CA GLY A 114 4.95 21.39 -2.39
C GLY A 114 4.77 22.73 -3.12
N VAL A 115 4.18 23.73 -2.47
CA VAL A 115 4.06 25.10 -3.02
C VAL A 115 5.43 25.75 -3.19
N ILE A 116 6.32 25.60 -2.20
CA ILE A 116 7.70 26.08 -2.30
C ILE A 116 8.43 25.38 -3.46
N SER A 117 8.28 24.07 -3.59
CA SER A 117 8.83 23.28 -4.70
C SER A 117 8.36 23.80 -6.06
N LEU A 118 7.07 24.12 -6.20
CA LEU A 118 6.52 24.71 -7.43
C LEU A 118 7.16 26.06 -7.76
N ILE A 119 7.26 26.96 -6.77
CA ILE A 119 7.86 28.29 -6.96
C ILE A 119 9.34 28.15 -7.34
N VAL A 120 10.10 27.37 -6.57
CA VAL A 120 11.53 27.12 -6.83
C VAL A 120 11.73 26.50 -8.22
N SER A 121 10.89 25.54 -8.61
CA SER A 121 10.94 24.90 -9.93
C SER A 121 10.76 25.89 -11.07
N ILE A 122 9.78 26.79 -10.96
CA ILE A 122 9.52 27.84 -11.95
C ILE A 122 10.71 28.80 -12.02
N LEU A 123 11.18 29.30 -10.87
CA LEU A 123 12.33 30.21 -10.81
C LEU A 123 13.59 29.57 -11.41
N CYS A 124 13.90 28.32 -11.04
CA CYS A 124 15.03 27.59 -11.58
C CYS A 124 14.95 27.43 -13.10
N CYS A 125 13.75 27.16 -13.64
CA CYS A 125 13.56 27.08 -15.08
C CYS A 125 13.78 28.44 -15.78
N CYS A 126 13.23 29.51 -15.20
CA CYS A 126 13.40 30.87 -15.72
C CYS A 126 14.85 31.36 -15.71
N PHE A 127 15.64 31.02 -14.68
CA PHE A 127 17.01 31.50 -14.55
C PHE A 127 18.06 30.58 -15.18
N PHE A 128 17.88 29.26 -15.09
CA PHE A 128 18.94 28.30 -15.45
C PHE A 128 18.60 27.36 -16.61
N LYS A 129 17.34 27.32 -17.07
CA LYS A 129 16.88 26.43 -18.15
C LYS A 129 15.97 27.16 -19.15
N GLN A 130 16.33 28.40 -19.50
CA GLN A 130 15.54 29.25 -20.40
C GLN A 130 15.21 28.51 -21.71
N GLY A 131 13.93 28.54 -22.10
CA GLY A 131 13.44 27.88 -23.32
C GLY A 131 13.23 26.36 -23.21
N ASN A 132 13.60 25.70 -22.10
CA ASN A 132 13.41 24.27 -21.94
C ASN A 132 12.01 23.95 -21.38
N VAL A 133 11.05 23.79 -22.29
CA VAL A 133 9.64 23.48 -21.96
C VAL A 133 9.52 22.15 -21.22
N THR A 134 10.32 21.14 -21.57
CA THR A 134 10.30 19.82 -20.92
C THR A 134 10.71 19.92 -19.45
N ALA A 135 11.74 20.72 -19.12
CA ALA A 135 12.15 20.99 -17.75
C ALA A 135 11.04 21.65 -16.94
N LEU A 136 10.40 22.67 -17.50
CA LEU A 136 9.31 23.37 -16.83
C LEU A 136 8.12 22.45 -16.56
N LEU A 137 7.62 21.75 -17.59
CA LEU A 137 6.43 20.90 -17.46
C LEU A 137 6.68 19.74 -16.50
N SER A 138 7.85 19.10 -16.57
CA SER A 138 8.16 17.95 -15.72
C SER A 138 8.24 18.33 -14.23
N MET A 139 8.84 19.48 -13.91
CA MET A 139 8.91 19.98 -12.53
C MET A 139 7.56 20.49 -12.01
N ILE A 140 6.72 21.08 -12.88
CA ILE A 140 5.33 21.44 -12.54
C ILE A 140 4.53 20.18 -12.19
N VAL A 141 4.65 19.11 -12.99
CA VAL A 141 3.95 17.84 -12.73
C VAL A 141 4.34 17.29 -11.37
N PHE A 142 5.64 17.21 -11.04
CA PHE A 142 6.09 16.78 -9.71
C PHE A 142 5.51 17.65 -8.58
N SER A 143 5.58 18.97 -8.72
CA SER A 143 5.16 19.89 -7.66
C SER A 143 3.64 19.84 -7.46
N LEU A 144 2.85 19.74 -8.53
CA LEU A 144 1.39 19.65 -8.44
C LEU A 144 0.93 18.32 -7.83
N THR A 145 1.56 17.19 -8.16
CA THR A 145 1.21 15.91 -7.54
C THR A 145 1.58 15.89 -6.06
N MET A 146 2.69 16.53 -5.67
CA MET A 146 3.08 16.73 -4.28
C MET A 146 2.05 17.57 -3.51
N ILE A 147 1.65 18.72 -4.06
CA ILE A 147 0.60 19.57 -3.47
C ILE A 147 -0.71 18.78 -3.35
N ALA A 148 -1.11 18.05 -4.40
CA ALA A 148 -2.35 17.28 -4.41
C ALA A 148 -2.38 16.21 -3.32
N LEU A 149 -1.32 15.40 -3.20
CA LEU A 149 -1.22 14.36 -2.17
C LEU A 149 -1.35 14.96 -0.78
N TYR A 150 -0.51 15.94 -0.47
CA TYR A 150 -0.47 16.49 0.88
C TYR A 150 -1.74 17.25 1.23
N THR A 151 -2.33 17.97 0.30
CA THR A 151 -3.59 18.69 0.53
C THR A 151 -4.75 17.72 0.75
N ILE A 152 -4.92 16.73 -0.12
CA ILE A 152 -6.03 15.75 0.00
C ILE A 152 -5.91 14.99 1.32
N SER A 153 -4.70 14.59 1.68
CA SER A 153 -4.43 13.88 2.92
C SER A 153 -4.66 14.73 4.18
N ALA A 154 -4.23 16.00 4.15
CA ALA A 154 -4.46 16.96 5.22
C ALA A 154 -5.96 17.16 5.48
N VAL A 155 -6.75 17.33 4.40
CA VAL A 155 -8.21 17.50 4.49
C VAL A 155 -8.88 16.20 4.95
N TYR A 156 -8.45 15.04 4.44
CA TYR A 156 -8.95 13.74 4.88
C TYR A 156 -8.83 13.55 6.42
N HIS A 157 -7.65 13.83 6.96
CA HIS A 157 -7.38 13.72 8.39
C HIS A 157 -8.02 14.84 9.21
N GLY A 158 -8.21 16.03 8.63
CA GLY A 158 -8.89 17.15 9.27
C GLY A 158 -10.42 17.01 9.37
N LEU A 159 -11.03 16.16 8.53
CA LEU A 159 -12.48 15.98 8.51
C LEU A 159 -12.99 15.05 9.63
N TYR A 160 -14.17 15.41 10.15
CA TYR A 160 -14.99 14.51 10.96
C TYR A 160 -15.59 13.37 10.11
N VAL A 161 -16.10 12.34 10.77
CA VAL A 161 -16.75 11.20 10.10
C VAL A 161 -17.98 11.67 9.33
N ASN A 162 -17.89 11.62 8.00
CA ASN A 162 -18.98 11.92 7.07
C ASN A 162 -18.73 11.23 5.71
N ARG A 163 -19.68 11.39 4.78
CA ARG A 163 -19.57 10.83 3.42
C ARG A 163 -18.32 11.35 2.67
N GLY A 164 -17.98 12.64 2.84
CA GLY A 164 -16.79 13.26 2.26
C GLY A 164 -15.48 12.63 2.74
N LYS A 165 -15.36 12.30 4.03
CA LYS A 165 -14.19 11.59 4.58
C LYS A 165 -13.97 10.23 3.92
N ARG A 166 -15.05 9.51 3.55
CA ARG A 166 -14.94 8.23 2.81
C ARG A 166 -14.39 8.43 1.40
N VAL A 167 -14.85 9.47 0.70
CA VAL A 167 -14.35 9.79 -0.65
C VAL A 167 -12.90 10.24 -0.59
N LEU A 168 -12.57 11.14 0.33
CA LEU A 168 -11.21 11.64 0.51
C LEU A 168 -10.24 10.56 0.97
N GLN A 169 -10.68 9.55 1.72
CA GLN A 169 -9.85 8.39 2.02
C GLN A 169 -9.38 7.65 0.75
N VAL A 170 -10.30 7.48 -0.21
CA VAL A 170 -9.99 6.84 -1.49
C VAL A 170 -9.02 7.72 -2.29
N LEU A 171 -9.31 9.03 -2.37
CA LEU A 171 -8.45 9.98 -3.07
C LEU A 171 -7.05 10.06 -2.44
N ASP A 172 -6.95 10.07 -1.12
CA ASP A 172 -5.69 10.07 -0.37
C ASP A 172 -4.82 8.87 -0.78
N HIS A 173 -5.39 7.67 -0.86
CA HIS A 173 -4.65 6.49 -1.34
C HIS A 173 -4.31 6.56 -2.83
N CYS A 174 -5.18 7.14 -3.67
CA CYS A 174 -4.89 7.32 -5.09
C CYS A 174 -3.77 8.34 -5.33
N THR A 175 -3.67 9.39 -4.52
CA THR A 175 -2.66 10.42 -4.68
C THR A 175 -1.24 9.92 -4.46
N ILE A 176 -1.04 8.82 -3.73
CA ILE A 176 0.27 8.17 -3.58
C ILE A 176 0.80 7.73 -4.95
N TYR A 177 -0.03 7.09 -5.78
CA TYR A 177 0.35 6.73 -7.14
C TYR A 177 0.62 7.95 -8.01
N LEU A 178 -0.18 9.02 -7.87
CA LEU A 178 0.06 10.27 -8.59
C LEU A 178 1.41 10.90 -8.21
N LEU A 179 1.75 10.94 -6.91
CA LEU A 179 3.03 11.46 -6.46
C LEU A 179 4.18 10.58 -6.96
N ILE A 180 4.07 9.25 -6.87
CA ILE A 180 5.10 8.35 -7.43
C ILE A 180 5.33 8.66 -8.91
N ALA A 181 4.29 8.68 -9.74
CA ALA A 181 4.41 9.02 -11.15
C ALA A 181 5.00 10.42 -11.37
N GLY A 182 4.53 11.42 -10.62
CA GLY A 182 5.01 12.79 -10.70
C GLY A 182 6.48 12.94 -10.30
N THR A 183 6.97 12.16 -9.34
CA THR A 183 8.39 12.10 -8.96
C THR A 183 9.22 11.55 -10.11
N TYR A 184 8.78 10.48 -10.76
CA TYR A 184 9.51 9.89 -11.89
C TYR A 184 9.61 10.83 -13.10
N THR A 185 8.63 11.71 -13.32
CA THR A 185 8.58 12.58 -14.50
C THR A 185 9.84 13.44 -14.71
N PRO A 186 10.28 14.30 -13.77
CA PRO A 186 11.51 15.07 -13.96
C PRO A 186 12.77 14.19 -13.98
N TYR A 187 12.85 13.12 -13.18
CA TYR A 187 14.03 12.24 -13.20
C TYR A 187 14.20 11.55 -14.55
N VAL A 188 13.11 11.06 -15.13
CA VAL A 188 13.18 10.32 -16.40
C VAL A 188 13.36 11.28 -17.58
N LEU A 189 12.65 12.41 -17.60
CA LEU A 189 12.70 13.35 -18.72
C LEU A 189 13.92 14.28 -18.72
N LEU A 190 14.52 14.55 -17.55
CA LEU A 190 15.65 15.48 -17.45
C LEU A 190 16.99 14.78 -17.19
N SER A 191 16.99 13.69 -16.43
CA SER A 191 18.23 12.99 -16.07
C SER A 191 18.52 11.81 -17.01
N LEU A 192 17.53 10.94 -17.23
CA LEU A 192 17.71 9.75 -18.07
C LEU A 192 17.57 10.00 -19.58
N SER A 193 17.02 11.15 -19.99
CA SER A 193 16.72 11.41 -21.41
C SER A 193 17.95 11.45 -22.32
N SER A 194 19.10 11.86 -21.80
CA SER A 194 20.35 11.94 -22.57
C SER A 194 21.12 10.62 -22.63
N ILE A 195 20.83 9.65 -21.75
CA ILE A 195 21.68 8.46 -21.56
C ILE A 195 20.90 7.15 -21.77
N ALA A 196 19.61 7.11 -21.46
CA ALA A 196 18.78 5.91 -21.58
C ALA A 196 17.83 6.01 -22.78
N PRO A 197 18.03 5.24 -23.88
CA PRO A 197 17.19 5.32 -25.07
C PRO A 197 15.73 4.90 -24.82
N TYR A 198 15.46 4.10 -23.78
CA TYR A 198 14.13 3.59 -23.43
C TYR A 198 13.44 4.37 -22.30
N HIS A 199 13.92 5.57 -21.96
CA HIS A 199 13.39 6.36 -20.83
C HIS A 199 11.88 6.66 -20.97
N TYR A 200 11.37 6.95 -22.18
CA TYR A 200 9.92 7.15 -22.40
C TYR A 200 9.10 5.86 -22.17
N VAL A 201 9.62 4.70 -22.56
CA VAL A 201 8.95 3.41 -22.31
C VAL A 201 8.88 3.12 -20.82
N PHE A 202 9.97 3.41 -20.10
CA PHE A 202 10.01 3.31 -18.65
C PHE A 202 8.99 4.24 -17.99
N LEU A 203 8.97 5.53 -18.35
CA LEU A 203 8.00 6.49 -17.83
C LEU A 203 6.56 6.07 -18.14
N GLY A 204 6.29 5.62 -19.38
CA GLY A 204 4.99 5.10 -19.77
C GLY A 204 4.56 3.90 -18.93
N GLY A 205 5.49 3.00 -18.59
CA GLY A 205 5.25 1.90 -17.65
C GLY A 205 4.88 2.37 -16.25
N ILE A 206 5.56 3.38 -15.71
CA ILE A 206 5.24 3.97 -14.40
C ILE A 206 3.84 4.57 -14.42
N TYR A 207 3.49 5.36 -15.43
CA TYR A 207 2.16 5.95 -15.55
C TYR A 207 1.07 4.89 -15.72
N LEU A 208 1.31 3.87 -16.54
CA LEU A 208 0.38 2.75 -16.71
C LEU A 208 0.10 2.04 -15.39
N LEU A 209 1.16 1.66 -14.65
CA LEU A 209 1.02 1.00 -13.36
C LEU A 209 0.35 1.90 -12.32
N SER A 210 0.65 3.21 -12.34
CA SER A 210 0.04 4.19 -11.44
C SER A 210 -1.45 4.37 -11.74
N ILE A 211 -1.86 4.46 -13.01
CA ILE A 211 -3.26 4.53 -13.42
C ILE A 211 -4.00 3.25 -13.01
N LEU A 212 -3.41 2.08 -13.25
CA LEU A 212 -3.99 0.80 -12.81
C LEU A 212 -4.17 0.78 -11.29
N GLY A 213 -3.17 1.22 -10.54
CA GLY A 213 -3.22 1.35 -9.09
C GLY A 213 -4.33 2.29 -8.60
N ILE A 214 -4.48 3.45 -9.25
CA ILE A 214 -5.54 4.43 -8.99
C ILE A 214 -6.92 3.81 -9.24
N VAL A 215 -7.11 3.15 -10.38
CA VAL A 215 -8.39 2.51 -10.73
C VAL A 215 -8.75 1.41 -9.73
N LEU A 216 -7.78 0.58 -9.32
CA LEU A 216 -7.97 -0.47 -8.32
C LEU A 216 -8.35 0.12 -6.95
N ASN A 217 -7.69 1.19 -6.51
CA ASN A 217 -8.03 1.85 -5.25
C ASN A 217 -9.40 2.54 -5.35
N ALA A 218 -9.67 3.27 -6.43
CA ALA A 218 -10.92 4.00 -6.63
C ALA A 218 -12.15 3.09 -6.56
N THR A 219 -12.05 1.88 -7.11
CA THR A 219 -13.18 0.94 -7.21
C THR A 219 -13.24 -0.07 -6.07
N MET A 220 -12.09 -0.52 -5.56
CA MET A 220 -12.00 -1.74 -4.74
C MET A 220 -11.13 -1.63 -3.49
N MET A 221 -10.68 -0.42 -3.08
CA MET A 221 -9.80 -0.22 -1.89
C MET A 221 -10.32 -0.84 -0.59
N ARG A 222 -11.64 -1.03 -0.45
CA ARG A 222 -12.22 -1.69 0.74
C ARG A 222 -11.85 -3.17 0.84
N LYS A 223 -11.50 -3.83 -0.26
CA LYS A 223 -11.09 -5.24 -0.25
C LYS A 223 -9.67 -5.37 0.32
N MET A 224 -9.51 -6.22 1.34
CA MET A 224 -8.20 -6.45 1.97
C MET A 224 -7.10 -6.85 0.98
N VAL A 225 -7.46 -7.63 -0.05
CA VAL A 225 -6.52 -8.03 -1.10
C VAL A 225 -5.97 -6.82 -1.86
N VAL A 226 -6.83 -5.84 -2.18
CA VAL A 226 -6.44 -4.62 -2.89
C VAL A 226 -5.54 -3.75 -2.01
N LYS A 227 -5.83 -3.61 -0.71
CA LYS A 227 -4.95 -2.88 0.22
C LYS A 227 -3.52 -3.43 0.24
N VAL A 228 -3.39 -4.75 0.28
CA VAL A 228 -2.08 -5.43 0.28
C VAL A 228 -1.38 -5.26 -1.07
N ILE A 229 -2.10 -5.48 -2.17
CA ILE A 229 -1.55 -5.29 -3.53
C ILE A 229 -1.08 -3.85 -3.71
N SER A 230 -1.88 -2.87 -3.31
CA SER A 230 -1.51 -1.45 -3.44
C SER A 230 -0.26 -1.11 -2.66
N MET A 231 -0.13 -1.60 -1.42
CA MET A 231 1.08 -1.36 -0.63
C MET A 231 2.34 -1.98 -1.25
N ILE A 232 2.21 -3.19 -1.83
CA ILE A 232 3.31 -3.83 -2.56
C ILE A 232 3.65 -3.02 -3.81
N LEU A 233 2.64 -2.58 -4.58
CA LEU A 233 2.84 -1.79 -5.79
C LEU A 233 3.49 -0.44 -5.51
N TYR A 234 3.14 0.27 -4.42
CA TYR A 234 3.81 1.52 -4.05
C TYR A 234 5.32 1.33 -3.91
N ILE A 235 5.74 0.27 -3.21
CA ILE A 235 7.15 -0.03 -2.99
C ILE A 235 7.81 -0.48 -4.30
N LEU A 236 7.20 -1.41 -5.04
CA LEU A 236 7.78 -1.92 -6.29
C LEU A 236 7.96 -0.83 -7.35
N ILE A 237 6.94 0.00 -7.56
CA ILE A 237 7.02 1.11 -8.51
C ILE A 237 8.03 2.14 -7.97
N GLY A 238 8.00 2.46 -6.67
CA GLY A 238 8.93 3.38 -6.03
C GLY A 238 10.40 2.99 -6.23
N TRP A 239 10.74 1.71 -6.14
CA TRP A 239 12.11 1.21 -6.32
C TRP A 239 12.48 0.82 -7.76
N SER A 240 11.57 0.94 -8.71
CA SER A 240 11.79 0.54 -10.11
C SER A 240 12.89 1.33 -10.82
N VAL A 241 13.37 2.43 -10.24
CA VAL A 241 14.52 3.21 -10.74
C VAL A 241 15.88 2.54 -10.48
N LEU A 242 15.98 1.60 -9.53
CA LEU A 242 17.26 0.98 -9.14
C LEU A 242 18.07 0.34 -10.27
N PRO A 243 17.45 -0.36 -11.25
CA PRO A 243 18.19 -0.89 -12.39
C PRO A 243 18.94 0.19 -13.19
N PHE A 244 18.51 1.45 -13.10
CA PHE A 244 19.14 2.60 -13.74
C PHE A 244 20.19 3.28 -12.84
N TYR A 245 20.56 2.71 -11.69
CA TYR A 245 21.52 3.28 -10.75
C TYR A 245 22.80 3.87 -11.40
N PRO A 246 23.55 3.16 -12.25
CA PRO A 246 24.76 3.73 -12.86
C PRO A 246 24.45 4.97 -13.71
N LEU A 247 23.34 4.94 -14.46
CA LEU A 247 22.86 6.05 -15.29
C LEU A 247 22.37 7.23 -14.44
N LEU A 248 21.82 6.95 -13.26
CA LEU A 248 21.42 7.99 -12.28
C LEU A 248 22.63 8.69 -11.69
N VAL A 249 23.70 7.96 -11.33
CA VAL A 249 24.93 8.57 -10.77
C VAL A 249 25.59 9.48 -11.80
N GLU A 250 25.61 9.05 -13.06
CA GLU A 250 26.15 9.84 -14.16
C GLU A 250 25.33 11.12 -14.42
N SER A 251 24.00 11.04 -14.35
CA SER A 251 23.10 12.16 -14.68
C SER A 251 22.80 13.12 -13.51
N LEU A 252 22.69 12.63 -12.27
CA LEU A 252 22.29 13.41 -11.09
C LEU A 252 23.44 13.78 -10.16
N THR A 253 24.66 13.30 -10.44
CA THR A 253 25.79 13.21 -9.50
C THR A 253 25.55 12.22 -8.36
N LEU A 254 26.64 11.75 -7.74
CA LEU A 254 26.59 10.83 -6.61
C LEU A 254 25.70 11.34 -5.46
N THR A 255 25.82 12.63 -5.13
CA THR A 255 25.03 13.25 -4.05
C THR A 255 23.55 13.28 -4.40
N GLY A 256 23.19 13.68 -5.62
CA GLY A 256 21.79 13.71 -6.07
C GLY A 256 21.15 12.31 -6.07
N THR A 257 21.89 11.29 -6.52
CA THR A 257 21.43 9.90 -6.47
C THR A 257 21.18 9.41 -5.04
N TRP A 258 22.06 9.73 -4.09
CA TRP A 258 21.86 9.32 -2.69
C TRP A 258 20.72 10.04 -1.99
N ILE A 259 20.43 11.30 -2.33
CA ILE A 259 19.23 11.99 -1.84
C ILE A 259 17.96 11.28 -2.33
N LEU A 260 17.92 10.92 -3.62
CA LEU A 260 16.80 10.16 -4.20
C LEU A 260 16.63 8.79 -3.52
N ILE A 261 17.72 8.02 -3.40
CA ILE A 261 17.70 6.71 -2.73
C ILE A 261 17.30 6.87 -1.25
N GLY A 262 17.80 7.90 -0.57
CA GLY A 262 17.45 8.22 0.80
C GLY A 262 15.95 8.44 0.99
N GLY A 263 15.30 9.14 0.06
CA GLY A 263 13.84 9.27 0.01
C GLY A 263 13.14 7.91 -0.13
N GLY A 264 13.62 7.04 -1.03
CA GLY A 264 13.10 5.67 -1.19
C GLY A 264 13.26 4.81 0.07
N ILE A 265 14.40 4.92 0.76
CA ILE A 265 14.65 4.26 2.05
C ILE A 265 13.68 4.78 3.10
N SER A 266 13.55 6.11 3.23
CA SER A 266 12.64 6.76 4.19
C SER A 266 11.21 6.24 4.01
N TYR A 267 10.69 6.28 2.77
CA TYR A 267 9.35 5.80 2.45
C TYR A 267 9.16 4.31 2.80
N THR A 268 10.17 3.48 2.54
CA THR A 268 10.10 2.04 2.80
C THR A 268 10.10 1.74 4.30
N VAL A 269 10.96 2.42 5.07
CA VAL A 269 10.99 2.30 6.53
C VAL A 269 9.64 2.71 7.11
N GLY A 270 9.11 3.86 6.70
CA GLY A 270 7.78 4.31 7.08
C GLY A 270 6.70 3.27 6.75
N SER A 271 6.72 2.72 5.54
CA SER A 271 5.74 1.73 5.06
C SER A 271 5.80 0.42 5.88
N ILE A 272 7.00 -0.03 6.24
CA ILE A 272 7.20 -1.21 7.10
C ILE A 272 6.66 -0.95 8.50
N LEU A 273 6.98 0.21 9.09
CA LEU A 273 6.47 0.62 10.40
C LEU A 273 4.95 0.66 10.40
N TYR A 274 4.34 1.26 9.37
CA TYR A 274 2.89 1.25 9.18
C TYR A 274 2.33 -0.17 9.06
N GLY A 275 2.94 -1.03 8.25
CA GLY A 275 2.49 -2.42 8.06
C GLY A 275 2.47 -3.24 9.36
N ILE A 276 3.52 -3.12 10.17
CA ILE A 276 3.66 -3.84 11.45
C ILE A 276 2.79 -3.22 12.54
N GLY A 277 2.66 -1.89 12.54
CA GLY A 277 2.10 -1.12 13.63
C GLY A 277 0.77 -0.43 13.34
N SER A 278 0.09 -0.70 12.21
CA SER A 278 -1.14 0.01 11.80
C SER A 278 -2.26 0.05 12.83
N LYS A 279 -2.25 -0.83 13.84
CA LYS A 279 -3.22 -0.86 14.96
C LYS A 279 -2.70 -0.22 16.26
N LYS A 280 -1.43 0.17 16.29
CA LYS A 280 -0.77 0.79 17.45
C LYS A 280 -0.85 2.30 17.31
N LYS A 281 -0.99 2.99 18.45
CA LYS A 281 -1.05 4.45 18.51
C LYS A 281 0.20 5.09 17.89
N TYR A 282 0.00 6.15 17.12
CA TYR A 282 0.97 7.00 16.44
C TYR A 282 1.81 6.35 15.33
N PHE A 283 1.65 5.06 15.03
CA PHE A 283 2.39 4.44 13.93
C PHE A 283 2.00 5.00 12.56
N HIS A 284 0.71 5.33 12.38
CA HIS A 284 0.24 6.03 11.18
C HIS A 284 0.85 7.44 11.11
N SER A 285 0.88 8.16 12.23
CA SER A 285 1.54 9.47 12.34
C SER A 285 3.03 9.45 12.03
N ILE A 286 3.75 8.44 12.50
CA ILE A 286 5.16 8.25 12.18
C ILE A 286 5.32 7.99 10.68
N PHE A 287 4.46 7.17 10.07
CA PHE A 287 4.48 6.95 8.63
C PHE A 287 4.33 8.27 7.83
N HIS A 288 3.37 9.13 8.21
CA HIS A 288 3.21 10.44 7.59
C HIS A 288 4.50 11.29 7.65
N LEU A 289 5.27 11.20 8.75
CA LEU A 289 6.55 11.89 8.87
C LEU A 289 7.64 11.31 7.94
N PHE A 290 7.66 10.00 7.73
CA PHE A 290 8.61 9.35 6.81
C PHE A 290 8.28 9.60 5.32
N VAL A 291 7.02 9.93 5.02
CA VAL A 291 6.56 10.27 3.67
C VAL A 291 6.96 11.70 3.29
N LEU A 292 7.00 12.61 4.27
CA LEU A 292 7.39 14.02 4.12
C LEU A 292 8.85 14.18 3.66
#